data_AF-A0A3M6VC34-F1
#
_entry.id   AF-A0A3M6VC34-F1
#
_cell.length_a   1.000
_cell.length_b   1.000
_cell.length_c   1.000
_cell.angle_alpha   90.00
_cell.angle_beta   90.00
_cell.angle_gamma   90.00
#
_symmetry.space_group_name_H-M   'P 1'
#
loop_
_entity.id
_entity.type
_entity.pdbx_description
1 polymer ?
#
loop_
_entity_poly.entity_id
_entity_poly.type
_entity_poly.pdbx_seq_one_letter_code
_entity_poly.pdbx_strand_id
1 'polypeptide(L)'
;MLKHYSDDDLLTMFEAFAVKGKARDVVMTTLESVLVVSWKDKKMSTFDVFTQLKLDQKVDDLLRDKLFSESKFAIWFQYAAEGGTLPKSATMIMLKHYSDDDLLTMFEAFAVKGKARDVVMTTLESVLVVSWKDKKMSTFDVFTQLKLDQKVDDLLRDKLFSESKFAIWFHYAAEGEILPESATQIMLKHYSDEDLLKMFEAFAVKGKTRKAVWFPLIASWKDKNYTAIQVFKLMKLDQEMDNPPYDKLLRLWVDYVGLSSTTPLLAMKVVILGYFKNHETVEMISEGLERLGLAKKNVPKVPEVSEVPK
;
A
#
# COMPACT_ATOMS: atom_id res chain seq x y z
N MET A 1 8.14 8.96 37.06
CA MET A 1 7.19 9.99 36.59
C MET A 1 5.82 9.83 37.23
N LEU A 2 5.17 8.67 37.15
CA LEU A 2 3.83 8.42 37.71
C LEU A 2 3.68 8.60 39.24
N LYS A 3 4.79 8.74 39.98
CA LYS A 3 4.77 9.10 41.41
C LYS A 3 4.56 10.61 41.67
N HIS A 4 4.75 11.44 40.65
CA HIS A 4 4.78 12.91 40.78
C HIS A 4 3.87 13.63 39.78
N TYR A 5 3.43 12.96 38.72
CA TYR A 5 2.61 13.53 37.66
C TYR A 5 1.43 12.60 37.40
N SER A 6 0.23 13.19 37.30
CA SER A 6 -0.97 12.50 36.82
C SER A 6 -0.89 12.25 35.30
N ASP A 7 -1.77 11.41 34.77
CA ASP A 7 -1.85 11.19 33.32
C ASP A 7 -2.17 12.49 32.58
N ASP A 8 -2.99 13.36 33.18
CA ASP A 8 -3.36 14.66 32.60
C ASP A 8 -2.17 15.62 32.57
N ASP A 9 -1.32 15.60 33.62
CA ASP A 9 -0.07 16.36 33.64
C ASP A 9 0.88 15.85 32.54
N LEU A 10 1.01 14.53 32.41
CA LEU A 10 1.87 13.91 31.39
C LEU A 10 1.34 14.14 29.97
N LEU A 11 0.02 14.15 29.78
CA LEU A 11 -0.61 14.45 28.50
C LEU A 11 -0.42 15.92 28.14
N THR A 12 -0.54 16.83 29.10
CA THR A 12 -0.25 18.26 28.91
C THR A 12 1.22 18.47 28.51
N MET A 13 2.15 17.75 29.14
CA MET A 13 3.56 17.78 28.73
C MET A 13 3.74 17.24 27.30
N PHE A 14 3.11 16.09 27.00
CA PHE A 14 3.15 15.49 25.67
C PHE A 14 2.67 16.48 24.60
N GLU A 15 1.52 17.13 24.82
CA GLU A 15 0.92 18.16 23.94
C GLU A 15 1.76 19.46 23.85
N ALA A 16 2.59 19.76 24.83
CA ALA A 16 3.50 20.92 24.78
C ALA A 16 4.79 20.62 24.00
N PHE A 17 5.38 19.43 24.18
CA PHE A 17 6.61 19.02 23.50
C PHE A 17 6.40 18.74 22.02
N ALA A 18 5.23 18.21 21.75
CA ALA A 18 4.56 18.17 20.49
C ALA A 18 4.73 19.38 19.55
N VAL A 19 4.23 20.55 19.97
CA VAL A 19 4.13 21.75 19.13
C VAL A 19 5.50 22.39 18.86
N LYS A 20 6.48 22.11 19.71
CA LYS A 20 7.85 22.63 19.61
C LYS A 20 8.74 21.61 18.90
N GLY A 21 8.90 21.78 17.59
CA GLY A 21 9.72 20.92 16.75
C GLY A 21 11.06 20.50 17.37
N LYS A 22 11.51 19.27 17.04
CA LYS A 22 12.74 18.61 17.55
C LYS A 22 12.89 18.58 19.09
N ALA A 23 11.81 18.67 19.87
CA ALA A 23 11.80 18.05 21.19
C ALA A 23 12.09 16.55 21.03
N ARG A 24 13.35 16.16 21.31
CA ARG A 24 13.99 14.87 21.01
C ARG A 24 13.02 13.70 21.15
N ASP A 25 12.90 12.89 20.09
CA ASP A 25 12.06 11.68 20.00
C ASP A 25 12.08 10.80 21.25
N VAL A 26 13.19 10.80 22.00
CA VAL A 26 13.36 10.13 23.30
C VAL A 26 12.34 10.60 24.34
N VAL A 27 12.12 11.91 24.51
CA VAL A 27 11.16 12.44 25.50
C VAL A 27 9.74 12.05 25.13
N MET A 28 9.38 12.23 23.85
CA MET A 28 8.06 11.83 23.34
C MET A 28 7.83 10.33 23.51
N THR A 29 8.79 9.49 23.11
CA THR A 29 8.71 8.02 23.27
C THR A 29 8.61 7.62 24.74
N THR A 30 9.31 8.32 25.63
CA THR A 30 9.25 8.05 27.08
C THR A 30 7.87 8.41 27.63
N LEU A 31 7.32 9.58 27.28
CA LEU A 31 5.98 10.00 27.69
C LEU A 31 4.92 9.02 27.15
N GLU A 32 5.01 8.62 25.88
CA GLU A 32 4.13 7.61 25.27
C GLU A 32 4.17 6.29 26.05
N SER A 33 5.38 5.78 26.31
CA SER A 33 5.54 4.50 27.01
C SER A 33 4.98 4.55 28.43
N VAL A 34 5.20 5.66 29.14
CA VAL A 34 4.72 5.83 30.52
C VAL A 34 3.20 5.95 30.57
N LEU A 35 2.58 6.70 29.66
CA LEU A 35 1.13 6.80 29.53
C LEU A 35 0.51 5.43 29.21
N VAL A 36 1.04 4.73 28.20
CA VAL A 36 0.55 3.39 27.80
C VAL A 36 0.65 2.39 28.96
N VAL A 37 1.76 2.37 29.70
CA VAL A 37 1.91 1.51 30.89
C VAL A 37 0.89 1.89 31.96
N SER A 38 0.72 3.19 32.25
CA SER A 38 -0.23 3.64 33.26
C SER A 38 -1.66 3.24 32.93
N TRP A 39 -2.10 3.43 31.69
CA TRP A 39 -3.44 3.04 31.23
C TRP A 39 -3.66 1.53 31.31
N LYS A 40 -2.64 0.72 30.97
CA LYS A 40 -2.69 -0.74 31.11
C LYS A 40 -2.79 -1.17 32.58
N ASP A 41 -2.01 -0.56 33.47
CA ASP A 41 -2.05 -0.85 34.92
C ASP A 41 -3.41 -0.48 35.53
N LYS A 42 -4.01 0.62 35.06
CA LYS A 42 -5.37 1.06 35.43
C LYS A 42 -6.46 0.24 34.75
N LYS A 43 -6.11 -0.69 33.85
CA LYS A 43 -7.04 -1.52 33.06
C LYS A 43 -8.09 -0.69 32.31
N MET A 44 -7.68 0.46 31.78
CA MET A 44 -8.57 1.35 31.03
C MET A 44 -9.07 0.66 29.77
N SER A 45 -10.33 0.89 29.40
CA SER A 45 -10.81 0.39 28.11
C SER A 45 -10.19 1.20 26.97
N THR A 46 -10.19 0.63 25.76
CA THR A 46 -9.76 1.35 24.55
C THR A 46 -10.55 2.64 24.33
N PHE A 47 -11.84 2.65 24.71
CA PHE A 47 -12.70 3.83 24.61
C PHE A 47 -12.40 4.89 25.69
N ASP A 48 -12.03 4.47 26.90
CA ASP A 48 -11.64 5.41 27.95
C ASP A 48 -10.37 6.17 27.56
N VAL A 49 -9.37 5.47 27.00
CA VAL A 49 -8.14 6.10 26.51
C VAL A 49 -8.43 7.00 25.30
N PHE A 50 -9.35 6.59 24.41
CA PHE A 50 -9.81 7.42 23.28
C PHE A 50 -10.40 8.75 23.76
N THR A 51 -11.26 8.70 24.78
CA THR A 51 -11.91 9.87 25.39
C THR A 51 -10.91 10.72 26.17
N GLN A 52 -9.98 10.10 26.91
CA GLN A 52 -8.93 10.83 27.64
C GLN A 52 -8.02 11.63 26.70
N LEU A 53 -7.75 11.08 25.51
CA LEU A 53 -7.03 11.77 24.44
C LEU A 53 -7.89 12.80 23.69
N LYS A 54 -9.18 12.92 24.04
CA LYS A 54 -10.16 13.82 23.41
C LYS A 54 -10.36 13.49 21.92
N LEU A 55 -10.22 12.22 21.54
CA LEU A 55 -10.43 11.75 20.17
C LEU A 55 -11.91 11.49 19.85
N ASP A 56 -12.81 11.66 20.81
CA ASP A 56 -14.25 11.56 20.64
C ASP A 56 -14.93 12.86 20.15
N GLN A 57 -14.14 13.92 20.00
CA GLN A 57 -14.56 15.25 19.54
C GLN A 57 -14.76 15.31 18.01
N LYS A 58 -15.42 16.36 17.51
CA LYS A 58 -15.71 16.51 16.08
C LYS A 58 -14.44 16.80 15.27
N VAL A 59 -14.43 16.31 14.04
CA VAL A 59 -13.29 16.37 13.11
C VAL A 59 -12.87 17.80 12.77
N ASP A 60 -13.84 18.70 12.59
CA ASP A 60 -13.55 20.13 12.38
C ASP A 60 -12.82 20.77 13.57
N ASP A 61 -13.00 20.26 14.79
CA ASP A 61 -12.28 20.74 15.97
C ASP A 61 -10.87 20.11 16.05
N LEU A 62 -10.68 18.91 15.47
CA LEU A 62 -9.44 18.11 15.53
C LEU A 62 -8.48 18.32 14.35
N LEU A 63 -8.97 18.78 13.20
CA LEU A 63 -8.19 19.00 11.96
C LEU A 63 -7.90 20.48 11.69
N ARG A 64 -8.72 21.39 12.21
CA ARG A 64 -8.60 22.84 12.00
C ARG A 64 -7.50 23.45 12.87
N ASP A 65 -7.29 22.89 14.05
CA ASP A 65 -6.05 23.05 14.78
C ASP A 65 -5.03 22.08 14.19
N LYS A 66 -4.04 22.59 13.47
CA LYS A 66 -2.82 21.86 13.06
C LYS A 66 -1.98 21.34 14.27
N LEU A 67 -2.59 21.13 15.42
CA LEU A 67 -1.98 20.69 16.67
C LEU A 67 -2.26 19.19 16.88
N PHE A 68 -1.25 18.38 16.59
CA PHE A 68 -0.96 17.18 17.36
C PHE A 68 -1.94 16.00 17.42
N SER A 69 -3.09 16.07 16.73
CA SER A 69 -4.01 14.93 16.57
C SER A 69 -3.28 13.68 16.08
N GLU A 70 -2.26 13.85 15.23
CA GLU A 70 -1.42 12.75 14.76
C GLU A 70 -0.78 11.93 15.86
N SER A 71 -0.21 12.59 16.88
CA SER A 71 0.48 11.88 17.95
C SER A 71 -0.49 11.33 18.98
N LYS A 72 -1.67 11.95 19.15
CA LYS A 72 -2.76 11.38 19.95
C LYS A 72 -3.34 10.11 19.31
N PHE A 73 -3.56 10.12 18.01
CA PHE A 73 -3.91 8.91 17.26
C PHE A 73 -2.76 7.90 17.33
N ALA A 74 -1.50 8.31 17.16
CA ALA A 74 -0.37 7.38 17.21
C ALA A 74 -0.24 6.67 18.58
N ILE A 75 -0.39 7.39 19.70
CA ILE A 75 -0.35 6.79 21.04
C ILE A 75 -1.61 5.95 21.29
N TRP A 76 -2.78 6.37 20.81
CA TRP A 76 -4.00 5.56 20.91
C TRP A 76 -3.87 4.26 20.12
N PHE A 77 -3.38 4.30 18.89
CA PHE A 77 -3.12 3.11 18.09
C PHE A 77 -2.07 2.21 18.75
N GLN A 78 -1.03 2.77 19.37
CA GLN A 78 -0.05 1.99 20.14
C GLN A 78 -0.67 1.33 21.38
N TYR A 79 -1.66 1.96 22.01
CA TYR A 79 -2.41 1.40 23.12
C TYR A 79 -3.40 0.31 22.67
N ALA A 80 -4.14 0.60 21.60
CA ALA A 80 -5.29 -0.16 21.12
C ALA A 80 -4.91 -1.34 20.21
N ALA A 81 -3.79 -1.27 19.50
CA ALA A 81 -3.39 -2.30 18.56
C ALA A 81 -2.75 -3.49 19.29
N GLU A 82 -3.21 -4.68 18.94
CA GLU A 82 -2.64 -5.96 19.37
C GLU A 82 -1.81 -6.51 18.22
N GLY A 83 -0.47 -6.53 18.38
CA GLY A 83 0.42 -7.04 17.33
C GLY A 83 0.37 -6.26 16.02
N GLY A 84 0.03 -4.96 16.04
CA GLY A 84 -0.03 -4.10 14.86
C GLY A 84 -1.36 -4.10 14.10
N THR A 85 -2.39 -4.76 14.64
CA THR A 85 -3.76 -4.68 14.12
C THR A 85 -4.72 -4.19 15.19
N LEU A 86 -5.77 -3.48 14.80
CA LEU A 86 -6.82 -3.10 15.75
C LEU A 86 -7.79 -4.26 15.97
N PRO A 87 -8.14 -4.57 17.24
CA PRO A 87 -9.28 -5.44 17.50
C PRO A 87 -10.56 -4.80 16.98
N LYS A 88 -11.56 -5.63 16.66
CA LYS A 88 -12.84 -5.18 16.10
C LYS A 88 -13.50 -4.08 16.93
N SER A 89 -13.40 -4.15 18.26
CA SER A 89 -13.91 -3.13 19.18
C SER A 89 -13.29 -1.75 18.94
N ALA A 90 -11.97 -1.67 18.72
CA ALA A 90 -11.27 -0.43 18.44
C ALA A 90 -11.62 0.14 17.06
N THR A 91 -11.75 -0.74 16.05
CA THR A 91 -12.24 -0.33 14.72
C THR A 91 -13.64 0.30 14.83
N MET A 92 -14.54 -0.28 15.62
CA MET A 92 -15.89 0.26 15.80
C MET A 92 -15.91 1.59 16.56
N ILE A 93 -14.94 1.85 17.45
CA ILE A 93 -14.78 3.18 18.07
C ILE A 93 -14.48 4.21 16.98
N MET A 94 -13.52 3.94 16.08
CA MET A 94 -13.20 4.88 14.99
C MET A 94 -14.42 5.13 14.08
N LEU A 95 -15.10 4.07 13.63
CA LEU A 95 -16.25 4.18 12.72
C LEU A 95 -17.47 4.85 13.33
N LYS A 96 -17.58 4.88 14.66
CA LYS A 96 -18.65 5.59 15.36
C LYS A 96 -18.43 7.11 15.40
N HIS A 97 -17.17 7.55 15.41
CA HIS A 97 -16.81 8.96 15.59
C HIS A 97 -16.34 9.65 14.29
N TYR A 98 -15.88 8.86 13.32
CA TYR A 98 -15.30 9.36 12.08
C TYR A 98 -15.99 8.75 10.87
N SER A 99 -16.39 9.61 9.93
CA SER A 99 -16.85 9.18 8.61
C SER A 99 -15.68 8.67 7.76
N ASP A 100 -15.98 8.01 6.64
CA ASP A 100 -14.93 7.55 5.73
C ASP A 100 -14.13 8.74 5.15
N ASP A 101 -14.78 9.88 4.92
CA ASP A 101 -14.13 11.10 4.44
C ASP A 101 -13.18 11.69 5.49
N ASP A 102 -13.57 11.63 6.77
CA ASP A 102 -12.72 12.07 7.89
C ASP A 102 -11.49 11.17 8.00
N LEU A 103 -11.68 9.85 7.88
CA LEU A 103 -10.61 8.85 7.93
C LEU A 103 -9.67 8.96 6.72
N LEU A 104 -10.20 9.24 5.53
CA LEU A 104 -9.39 9.51 4.33
C LEU A 104 -8.59 10.81 4.48
N THR A 105 -9.22 11.88 4.96
CA THR A 105 -8.54 13.16 5.23
C THR A 105 -7.42 12.97 6.26
N MET A 106 -7.68 12.18 7.30
CA MET A 106 -6.69 11.81 8.29
C MET A 106 -5.53 11.02 7.66
N PHE A 107 -5.83 9.99 6.88
CA PHE A 107 -4.83 9.19 6.16
C PHE A 107 -3.94 10.06 5.27
N GLU A 108 -4.55 10.98 4.50
CA GLU A 108 -3.85 11.94 3.65
C GLU A 108 -2.92 12.84 4.49
N ALA A 109 -3.41 13.40 5.60
CA ALA A 109 -2.60 14.24 6.49
C ALA A 109 -1.37 13.49 7.03
N PHE A 110 -1.53 12.23 7.43
CA PHE A 110 -0.42 11.40 7.90
C PHE A 110 0.59 11.09 6.79
N ALA A 111 0.13 10.78 5.57
CA ALA A 111 0.99 10.41 4.45
C ALA A 111 1.99 11.52 4.07
N VAL A 112 1.58 12.79 4.15
CA VAL A 112 2.42 13.95 3.74
C VAL A 112 3.65 14.15 4.62
N LYS A 113 3.55 13.89 5.92
CA LYS A 113 4.57 14.34 6.87
C LYS A 113 5.84 13.48 6.88
N GLY A 114 5.91 12.43 6.06
CA GLY A 114 7.07 11.54 5.95
C GLY A 114 7.46 10.84 7.27
N LYS A 115 6.63 11.00 8.31
CA LYS A 115 6.80 10.50 9.68
C LYS A 115 5.60 9.67 10.13
N ALA A 116 4.72 9.28 9.20
CA ALA A 116 3.66 8.36 9.53
C ALA A 116 4.29 7.07 10.10
N ARG A 117 3.83 6.61 11.26
CA ARG A 117 4.17 5.26 11.72
C ARG A 117 3.42 4.30 10.79
N ASP A 118 4.11 3.33 10.19
CA ASP A 118 3.49 2.33 9.30
C ASP A 118 2.24 1.67 9.92
N VAL A 119 2.25 1.51 11.24
CA VAL A 119 1.10 1.01 12.04
C VAL A 119 -0.13 1.90 11.91
N VAL A 120 0.02 3.23 11.93
CA VAL A 120 -1.09 4.17 11.81
C VAL A 120 -1.72 4.09 10.42
N MET A 121 -0.89 4.10 9.37
CA MET A 121 -1.37 4.00 7.99
C MET A 121 -2.08 2.67 7.73
N THR A 122 -1.46 1.57 8.17
CA THR A 122 -2.04 0.22 8.06
C THR A 122 -3.37 0.13 8.81
N THR A 123 -3.46 0.78 9.98
CA THR A 123 -4.68 0.79 10.77
C THR A 123 -5.80 1.57 10.09
N LEU A 124 -5.53 2.79 9.62
CA LEU A 124 -6.51 3.61 8.93
C LEU A 124 -7.01 2.92 7.66
N GLU A 125 -6.11 2.31 6.90
CA GLU A 125 -6.45 1.46 5.75
C GLU A 125 -7.41 0.32 6.15
N SER A 126 -7.09 -0.43 7.23
CA SER A 126 -7.96 -1.50 7.72
C SER A 126 -9.33 -1.02 8.18
N VAL A 127 -9.42 0.13 8.86
CA VAL A 127 -10.69 0.71 9.32
C VAL A 127 -11.56 1.09 8.12
N LEU A 128 -10.99 1.74 7.10
CA LEU A 128 -11.69 2.08 5.86
C LEU A 128 -12.22 0.82 5.14
N VAL A 129 -11.37 -0.21 5.00
CA VAL A 129 -11.78 -1.48 4.36
C VAL A 129 -12.91 -2.16 5.12
N VAL A 130 -12.89 -2.16 6.46
CA VAL A 130 -13.99 -2.69 7.28
C VAL A 130 -15.27 -1.87 7.07
N SER A 131 -15.17 -0.54 7.10
CA SER A 131 -16.31 0.36 6.87
C SER A 131 -17.02 0.05 5.56
N TRP A 132 -16.26 -0.02 4.47
CA TRP A 132 -16.81 -0.25 3.13
C TRP A 132 -17.40 -1.66 2.97
N LYS A 133 -16.79 -2.67 3.60
CA LYS A 133 -17.34 -4.04 3.64
C LYS A 133 -18.66 -4.08 4.41
N ASP A 134 -18.74 -3.42 5.57
CA ASP A 134 -19.97 -3.36 6.37
C ASP A 134 -21.08 -2.57 5.64
N LYS A 135 -20.72 -1.51 4.92
CA LYS A 135 -21.59 -0.75 4.02
C LYS A 135 -21.94 -1.49 2.72
N LYS A 136 -21.32 -2.64 2.46
CA LYS A 136 -21.48 -3.46 1.24
C LYS A 136 -21.24 -2.65 -0.04
N MET A 137 -20.26 -1.75 -0.02
CA MET A 137 -19.91 -0.94 -1.19
C MET A 137 -19.41 -1.84 -2.33
N SER A 138 -19.72 -1.49 -3.57
CA SER A 138 -19.10 -2.20 -4.68
C SER A 138 -17.62 -1.82 -4.80
N THR A 139 -16.82 -2.66 -5.46
CA THR A 139 -15.42 -2.34 -5.79
C THR A 139 -15.29 -1.03 -6.57
N PHE A 140 -16.30 -0.70 -7.38
CA PHE A 140 -16.35 0.54 -8.15
C PHE A 140 -16.72 1.75 -7.28
N ASP A 141 -17.62 1.59 -6.30
CA ASP A 141 -17.93 2.69 -5.37
C ASP A 141 -16.71 3.05 -4.53
N VAL A 142 -15.93 2.06 -4.08
CA VAL A 142 -14.67 2.35 -3.37
C VAL A 142 -13.63 2.99 -4.29
N PHE A 143 -13.56 2.57 -5.55
CA PHE A 143 -12.67 3.17 -6.56
C PHE A 143 -12.97 4.66 -6.76
N THR A 144 -14.25 5.03 -6.87
CA THR A 144 -14.71 6.41 -7.03
C THR A 144 -14.61 7.21 -5.73
N GLN A 145 -14.88 6.62 -4.57
CA GLN A 145 -14.66 7.24 -3.25
C GLN A 145 -13.20 7.66 -3.07
N LEU A 146 -12.27 6.82 -3.53
CA LEU A 146 -10.83 7.11 -3.53
C LEU A 146 -10.40 8.05 -4.66
N LYS A 147 -11.34 8.52 -5.50
CA LYS A 147 -11.09 9.39 -6.66
C LYS A 147 -10.09 8.79 -7.65
N LEU A 148 -10.12 7.47 -7.80
CA LEU A 148 -9.26 6.73 -8.75
C LEU A 148 -9.88 6.65 -10.14
N ASP A 149 -11.03 7.27 -10.40
CA ASP A 149 -11.67 7.36 -11.71
C ASP A 149 -11.21 8.57 -12.54
N GLN A 150 -10.21 9.29 -12.04
CA GLN A 150 -9.59 10.44 -12.70
C GLN A 150 -8.63 10.04 -13.82
N LYS A 151 -8.25 11.02 -14.66
CA LYS A 151 -7.24 10.82 -15.69
C LYS A 151 -5.86 10.56 -15.05
N VAL A 152 -5.04 9.76 -15.71
CA VAL A 152 -3.70 9.42 -15.22
C VAL A 152 -2.86 10.67 -14.92
N ASP A 153 -2.92 11.70 -15.76
CA ASP A 153 -2.14 12.92 -15.57
C ASP A 153 -2.53 13.67 -14.29
N ASP A 154 -3.81 13.64 -13.91
CA ASP A 154 -4.29 14.27 -12.68
C ASP A 154 -3.84 13.49 -11.44
N LEU A 155 -3.88 12.15 -11.52
CA LEU A 155 -3.39 11.27 -10.45
C LEU A 155 -1.88 11.39 -10.24
N LEU A 156 -1.13 11.57 -11.31
CA LEU A 156 0.32 11.68 -11.25
C LEU A 156 0.80 13.05 -10.74
N ARG A 157 -0.03 14.10 -10.78
CA ARG A 157 0.26 15.39 -10.10
C ARG A 157 0.43 15.21 -8.60
N ASP A 158 -0.31 14.26 -8.02
CA ASP A 158 -0.27 13.95 -6.60
C ASP A 158 0.10 12.49 -6.33
N LYS A 159 1.18 12.04 -7.00
CA LYS A 159 1.54 10.63 -7.12
C LYS A 159 1.66 9.86 -5.80
N LEU A 160 2.09 10.50 -4.71
CA LEU A 160 2.27 9.83 -3.41
C LEU A 160 0.91 9.39 -2.84
N PHE A 161 -0.11 10.24 -2.95
CA PHE A 161 -1.44 9.91 -2.47
C PHE A 161 -2.13 8.94 -3.41
N SER A 162 -1.99 9.13 -4.71
CA SER A 162 -2.52 8.20 -5.72
C SER A 162 -1.95 6.79 -5.51
N GLU A 163 -0.64 6.65 -5.29
CA GLU A 163 0.01 5.38 -4.95
C GLU A 163 -0.61 4.73 -3.71
N SER A 164 -0.86 5.52 -2.66
CA SER A 164 -1.47 5.02 -1.42
C SER A 164 -2.94 4.63 -1.62
N LYS A 165 -3.71 5.40 -2.39
CA LYS A 165 -5.11 5.13 -2.72
C LYS A 165 -5.25 3.83 -3.51
N PHE A 166 -4.36 3.56 -4.46
CA PHE A 166 -4.31 2.27 -5.16
C PHE A 166 -3.98 1.10 -4.22
N ALA A 167 -3.13 1.30 -3.20
CA ALA A 167 -2.86 0.27 -2.20
C ALA A 167 -4.12 -0.09 -1.39
N ILE A 168 -4.84 0.95 -0.92
CA ILE A 168 -6.10 0.79 -0.17
C ILE A 168 -7.15 0.10 -1.04
N TRP A 169 -7.33 0.57 -2.28
CA TRP A 169 -8.29 -0.03 -3.21
C TRP A 169 -7.96 -1.49 -3.50
N PHE A 170 -6.69 -1.83 -3.71
CA PHE A 170 -6.27 -3.22 -3.89
C PHE A 170 -6.58 -4.07 -2.66
N HIS A 171 -6.32 -3.58 -1.44
CA HIS A 171 -6.67 -4.31 -0.23
C HIS A 171 -8.18 -4.56 -0.12
N TYR A 172 -9.00 -3.61 -0.56
CA TYR A 172 -10.45 -3.78 -0.59
C TYR A 172 -10.89 -4.80 -1.66
N ALA A 173 -10.36 -4.67 -2.86
CA ALA A 173 -10.81 -5.37 -4.06
C ALA A 173 -10.24 -6.79 -4.22
N ALA A 174 -9.08 -7.06 -3.63
CA ALA A 174 -8.36 -8.30 -3.83
C ALA A 174 -8.95 -9.48 -3.02
N GLU A 175 -8.88 -10.66 -3.62
CA GLU A 175 -9.12 -11.93 -2.95
C GLU A 175 -7.75 -12.54 -2.58
N GLY A 176 -7.27 -12.19 -1.39
CA GLY A 176 -5.92 -12.50 -0.97
C GLY A 176 -4.89 -11.68 -1.75
N GLU A 177 -4.04 -12.37 -2.52
CA GLU A 177 -2.94 -11.74 -3.28
C GLU A 177 -3.26 -11.56 -4.77
N ILE A 178 -4.52 -11.78 -5.16
CA ILE A 178 -5.01 -11.77 -6.55
C ILE A 178 -6.10 -10.70 -6.69
N LEU A 179 -6.09 -9.98 -7.81
CA LEU A 179 -7.17 -9.06 -8.18
C LEU A 179 -8.21 -9.82 -9.02
N PRO A 180 -9.48 -9.90 -8.59
CA PRO A 180 -10.54 -10.55 -9.37
C PRO A 180 -10.74 -9.93 -10.75
N GLU A 181 -11.36 -10.68 -11.66
CA GLU A 181 -11.63 -10.21 -13.02
C GLU A 181 -12.50 -8.94 -13.02
N SER A 182 -13.54 -8.89 -12.20
CA SER A 182 -14.42 -7.72 -12.07
C SER A 182 -13.66 -6.45 -11.67
N ALA A 183 -12.74 -6.55 -10.71
CA ALA A 183 -11.89 -5.44 -10.29
C ALA A 183 -10.86 -5.07 -11.38
N THR A 184 -10.33 -6.08 -12.08
CA THR A 184 -9.45 -5.86 -13.23
C THR A 184 -10.15 -5.09 -14.35
N GLN A 185 -11.41 -5.39 -14.64
CA GLN A 185 -12.20 -4.68 -15.66
C GLN A 185 -12.47 -3.22 -15.28
N ILE A 186 -12.60 -2.91 -13.98
CA ILE A 186 -12.68 -1.51 -13.53
C ILE A 186 -11.41 -0.75 -13.95
N MET A 187 -10.23 -1.31 -13.69
CA MET A 187 -8.96 -0.67 -14.09
C MET A 187 -8.85 -0.50 -15.61
N LEU A 188 -9.17 -1.55 -16.38
CA LEU A 188 -9.06 -1.52 -17.85
C LEU A 188 -10.08 -0.61 -18.55
N LYS A 189 -11.22 -0.35 -17.90
CA LYS A 189 -12.22 0.61 -18.41
C LYS A 189 -11.75 2.06 -18.24
N HIS A 190 -10.95 2.35 -17.21
CA HIS A 190 -10.51 3.70 -16.87
C HIS A 190 -9.11 4.03 -17.38
N TYR A 191 -8.26 3.02 -17.57
CA TYR A 191 -6.85 3.19 -17.92
C TYR A 191 -6.46 2.32 -19.10
N SER A 192 -5.84 2.94 -20.10
CA SER A 192 -5.18 2.23 -21.18
C SER A 192 -3.90 1.54 -20.70
N ASP A 193 -3.35 0.64 -21.52
CA ASP A 193 -2.03 0.02 -21.23
C ASP A 193 -0.93 1.09 -21.06
N GLU A 194 -1.01 2.19 -21.82
CA GLU A 194 -0.07 3.31 -21.70
C GLU A 194 -0.22 4.04 -20.36
N ASP A 195 -1.46 4.28 -19.92
CA ASP A 195 -1.73 4.91 -18.63
C ASP A 195 -1.24 4.06 -17.47
N LEU A 196 -1.51 2.74 -17.52
CA LEU A 196 -1.03 1.79 -16.52
C LEU A 196 0.50 1.69 -16.51
N LEU A 197 1.16 1.74 -17.66
CA LEU A 197 2.62 1.82 -17.75
C LEU A 197 3.16 3.11 -17.13
N LYS A 198 2.57 4.28 -17.43
CA LYS A 198 2.94 5.57 -16.82
C LYS A 198 2.81 5.53 -15.30
N MET A 199 1.71 4.99 -14.77
CA MET A 199 1.53 4.77 -13.33
C MET A 199 2.60 3.86 -12.76
N PHE A 200 2.88 2.76 -13.46
CA PHE A 200 3.88 1.80 -13.03
C PHE A 200 5.28 2.42 -13.00
N GLU A 201 5.63 3.29 -13.94
CA GLU A 201 6.91 4.00 -13.95
C GLU A 201 7.00 5.02 -12.82
N ALA A 202 5.93 5.80 -12.62
CA ALA A 202 5.90 6.92 -11.69
C ALA A 202 5.82 6.53 -10.20
N PHE A 203 5.09 5.47 -9.87
CA PHE A 203 4.94 5.00 -8.49
C PHE A 203 6.22 4.31 -7.99
N ALA A 204 6.43 4.26 -6.67
CA ALA A 204 7.54 3.48 -6.10
C ALA A 204 7.31 1.96 -6.24
N VAL A 205 6.07 1.54 -6.54
CA VAL A 205 5.63 0.20 -7.02
C VAL A 205 6.27 -0.94 -6.23
N LYS A 206 5.87 -1.03 -4.97
CA LYS A 206 6.03 -2.23 -4.14
C LYS A 206 4.66 -2.68 -3.62
N GLY A 207 4.60 -3.88 -3.09
CA GLY A 207 3.42 -4.38 -2.37
C GLY A 207 2.11 -4.28 -3.16
N LYS A 208 1.08 -3.74 -2.50
CA LYS A 208 -0.32 -3.70 -3.00
C LYS A 208 -0.49 -2.78 -4.22
N THR A 209 0.09 -1.57 -4.20
CA THR A 209 0.02 -0.64 -5.34
C THR A 209 0.57 -1.27 -6.61
N ARG A 210 1.71 -1.99 -6.49
CA ARG A 210 2.28 -2.72 -7.63
C ARG A 210 1.26 -3.67 -8.24
N LYS A 211 0.59 -4.47 -7.41
CA LYS A 211 -0.38 -5.46 -7.87
C LYS A 211 -1.63 -4.82 -8.47
N ALA A 212 -2.09 -3.71 -7.90
CA ALA A 212 -3.23 -2.93 -8.39
C ALA A 212 -3.06 -2.50 -9.85
N VAL A 213 -1.85 -2.12 -10.26
CA VAL A 213 -1.53 -1.66 -11.61
C VAL A 213 -1.07 -2.83 -12.50
N TRP A 214 -0.28 -3.75 -11.94
CA TRP A 214 0.36 -4.82 -12.70
C TRP A 214 -0.61 -5.88 -13.20
N PHE A 215 -1.56 -6.32 -12.38
CA PHE A 215 -2.49 -7.37 -12.78
C PHE A 215 -3.39 -6.97 -13.95
N PRO A 216 -4.00 -5.77 -13.97
CA PRO A 216 -4.75 -5.33 -15.13
C PRO A 216 -3.90 -5.25 -16.39
N LEU A 217 -2.68 -4.73 -16.29
CA LEU A 217 -1.79 -4.59 -17.44
C LEU A 217 -1.44 -5.95 -18.06
N ILE A 218 -1.09 -6.96 -17.25
CA ILE A 218 -0.88 -8.33 -17.76
C ILE A 218 -2.16 -8.88 -18.39
N ALA A 219 -3.31 -8.70 -17.75
CA ALA A 219 -4.58 -9.21 -18.25
C ALA A 219 -4.89 -8.65 -19.64
N SER A 220 -4.72 -7.34 -19.82
CA SER A 220 -4.86 -6.66 -21.11
C SER A 220 -3.90 -7.22 -22.18
N TRP A 221 -2.62 -7.39 -21.85
CA TRP A 221 -1.64 -7.93 -22.80
C TRP A 221 -1.90 -9.39 -23.16
N LYS A 222 -2.42 -10.19 -22.23
CA LYS A 222 -2.83 -11.57 -22.50
C LYS A 222 -4.04 -11.61 -23.43
N ASP A 223 -5.06 -10.79 -23.15
CA ASP A 223 -6.26 -10.69 -23.98
C ASP A 223 -5.93 -10.26 -25.43
N LYS A 224 -5.02 -9.30 -25.57
CA LYS A 224 -4.50 -8.83 -26.87
C LYS A 224 -3.51 -9.78 -27.55
N ASN A 225 -3.20 -10.93 -26.94
CA ASN A 225 -2.22 -11.90 -27.41
C ASN A 225 -0.86 -11.27 -27.74
N TYR A 226 -0.39 -10.33 -26.92
CA TYR A 226 0.93 -9.74 -27.13
C TYR A 226 2.04 -10.79 -26.97
N THR A 227 3.03 -10.71 -27.83
CA THR A 227 4.23 -11.54 -27.75
C THR A 227 5.24 -10.90 -26.79
N ALA A 228 6.20 -11.72 -26.32
CA ALA A 228 7.34 -11.22 -25.55
C ALA A 228 8.04 -10.03 -26.23
N ILE A 229 8.20 -10.07 -27.56
CA ILE A 229 8.84 -9.01 -28.34
C ILE A 229 8.00 -7.73 -28.35
N GLN A 230 6.67 -7.84 -28.50
CA GLN A 230 5.78 -6.69 -28.51
C GLN A 230 5.77 -5.99 -27.14
N VAL A 231 5.68 -6.74 -26.05
CA VAL A 231 5.75 -6.17 -24.69
C VAL A 231 7.11 -5.53 -24.41
N PHE A 232 8.21 -6.14 -24.88
CA PHE A 232 9.56 -5.58 -24.76
C PHE A 232 9.67 -4.19 -25.38
N LYS A 233 9.14 -4.04 -26.61
CA LYS A 233 9.08 -2.76 -27.34
C LYS A 233 8.13 -1.75 -26.69
N LEU A 234 6.97 -2.20 -26.21
CA LEU A 234 6.00 -1.34 -25.53
C LEU A 234 6.60 -0.68 -24.28
N MET A 235 7.43 -1.41 -23.55
CA MET A 235 8.19 -0.90 -22.41
C MET A 235 9.48 -0.14 -22.81
N LYS A 236 9.74 0.05 -24.11
CA LYS A 236 10.94 0.71 -24.66
C LYS A 236 12.26 0.11 -24.16
N LEU A 237 12.27 -1.19 -23.83
CA LEU A 237 13.46 -1.88 -23.35
C LEU A 237 14.52 -2.07 -24.45
N ASP A 238 14.19 -1.78 -25.71
CA ASP A 238 15.10 -1.75 -26.85
C ASP A 238 15.89 -0.43 -26.98
N GLN A 239 15.55 0.61 -26.21
CA GLN A 239 16.04 1.98 -26.44
C GLN A 239 16.82 2.58 -25.26
N GLU A 240 16.52 2.20 -24.02
CA GLU A 240 16.91 2.99 -22.83
C GLU A 240 17.64 2.18 -21.74
N MET A 241 18.72 1.47 -22.07
CA MET A 241 19.47 0.66 -21.09
C MET A 241 20.02 1.44 -19.88
N ASP A 242 20.39 2.72 -20.07
CA ASP A 242 21.04 3.54 -19.04
C ASP A 242 20.07 4.51 -18.31
N ASN A 243 18.76 4.46 -18.60
CA ASN A 243 17.79 5.38 -18.02
C ASN A 243 16.91 4.71 -16.94
N PRO A 244 16.88 5.20 -15.70
CA PRO A 244 15.87 4.77 -14.74
C PRO A 244 14.46 5.06 -15.29
N PRO A 245 13.50 4.11 -15.28
CA PRO A 245 13.48 2.89 -14.48
C PRO A 245 13.70 1.57 -15.26
N TYR A 246 14.68 1.48 -16.16
CA TYR A 246 14.95 0.29 -17.01
C TYR A 246 14.91 -1.05 -16.26
N ASP A 247 15.66 -1.21 -15.16
CA ASP A 247 15.69 -2.45 -14.37
C ASP A 247 14.31 -2.91 -13.86
N LYS A 248 13.45 -1.93 -13.54
CA LYS A 248 12.11 -2.17 -13.01
C LYS A 248 11.20 -2.71 -14.11
N LEU A 249 11.27 -2.11 -15.30
CA LEU A 249 10.53 -2.52 -16.49
C LEU A 249 11.04 -3.87 -17.01
N LEU A 250 12.35 -4.10 -16.99
CA LEU A 250 12.92 -5.39 -17.38
C LEU A 250 12.41 -6.52 -16.48
N ARG A 251 12.36 -6.32 -15.16
CA ARG A 251 11.78 -7.30 -14.22
C ARG A 251 10.31 -7.58 -14.50
N LEU A 252 9.53 -6.58 -14.90
CA LEU A 252 8.15 -6.80 -15.31
C LEU A 252 8.04 -7.62 -16.57
N TRP A 253 8.84 -7.30 -17.58
CA TRP A 253 8.85 -8.05 -18.82
C TRP A 253 9.20 -9.52 -18.57
N VAL A 254 10.17 -9.78 -17.69
CA VAL A 254 10.50 -11.14 -17.24
C VAL A 254 9.31 -11.84 -16.58
N ASP A 255 8.62 -11.14 -15.68
CA ASP A 255 7.42 -11.65 -15.00
C ASP A 255 6.31 -11.98 -16.02
N TYR A 256 6.11 -11.12 -17.03
CA TYR A 256 5.15 -11.35 -18.10
C TYR A 256 5.49 -12.57 -18.94
N VAL A 257 6.72 -12.66 -19.46
CA VAL A 257 7.14 -13.79 -20.30
C VAL A 257 7.09 -15.11 -19.53
N GLY A 258 7.41 -15.09 -18.23
CA GLY A 258 7.24 -16.22 -17.33
C GLY A 258 5.80 -16.71 -17.20
N LEU A 259 4.82 -15.80 -17.32
CA LEU A 259 3.38 -16.08 -17.21
C LEU A 259 2.69 -16.33 -18.55
N SER A 260 3.33 -16.05 -19.68
CA SER A 260 2.73 -16.14 -21.03
C SER A 260 3.39 -17.18 -21.93
N SER A 261 4.60 -17.67 -21.61
CA SER A 261 5.33 -18.64 -22.41
C SER A 261 5.48 -19.99 -21.71
N THR A 262 5.42 -21.08 -22.47
CA THR A 262 5.77 -22.44 -22.01
C THR A 262 7.28 -22.66 -21.96
N THR A 263 8.08 -21.81 -22.63
CA THR A 263 9.55 -21.84 -22.63
C THR A 263 10.13 -20.44 -22.36
N PRO A 264 9.88 -19.84 -21.16
CA PRO A 264 10.18 -18.43 -20.91
C PRO A 264 11.63 -18.01 -21.17
N LEU A 265 12.60 -18.82 -20.74
CA LEU A 265 14.03 -18.51 -20.92
C LEU A 265 14.42 -18.44 -22.39
N LEU A 266 13.90 -19.37 -23.21
CA LEU A 266 14.17 -19.37 -24.65
C LEU A 266 13.54 -18.15 -25.32
N ALA A 267 12.27 -17.85 -24.98
CA ALA A 267 11.59 -16.66 -25.48
C ALA A 267 12.37 -15.37 -25.14
N MET A 268 12.85 -15.24 -23.91
CA MET A 268 13.66 -14.09 -23.49
C MET A 268 14.98 -13.99 -24.27
N LYS A 269 15.72 -15.10 -24.42
CA LYS A 269 16.99 -15.14 -25.18
C LYS A 269 16.79 -14.75 -26.64
N VAL A 270 15.72 -15.24 -27.28
CA VAL A 270 15.36 -14.87 -28.67
C VAL A 270 15.10 -13.38 -28.80
N VAL A 271 14.35 -12.78 -27.86
CA VAL A 271 14.11 -11.33 -27.88
C VAL A 271 15.42 -10.56 -27.77
N ILE A 272 16.25 -10.89 -26.78
CA ILE A 272 17.52 -10.19 -26.52
C ILE A 272 18.48 -10.28 -27.71
N LEU A 273 18.67 -11.47 -28.28
CA LEU A 273 19.49 -11.67 -29.48
C LEU A 273 18.99 -10.89 -30.70
N GLY A 274 17.68 -10.63 -30.76
CA GLY A 274 17.08 -9.84 -31.84
C GLY A 274 17.38 -8.34 -31.78
N TYR A 275 17.60 -7.77 -30.59
CA TYR A 275 17.82 -6.33 -30.40
C TYR A 275 19.28 -5.97 -30.07
N PHE A 276 19.97 -6.82 -29.31
CA PHE A 276 21.34 -6.57 -28.91
C PHE A 276 22.29 -7.44 -29.72
N LYS A 277 23.14 -6.79 -30.53
CA LYS A 277 24.16 -7.47 -31.36
C LYS A 277 25.51 -7.62 -30.67
N ASN A 278 25.75 -6.86 -29.59
CA ASN A 278 26.98 -6.96 -28.81
C ASN A 278 26.93 -8.22 -27.93
N HIS A 279 27.90 -9.11 -28.12
CA HIS A 279 28.04 -10.36 -27.36
C HIS A 279 28.11 -10.11 -25.85
N GLU A 280 28.90 -9.13 -25.39
CA GLU A 280 29.04 -8.82 -23.97
C GLU A 280 27.71 -8.33 -23.36
N THR A 281 26.94 -7.53 -24.11
CA THR A 281 25.63 -7.05 -23.67
C THR A 281 24.61 -8.20 -23.59
N VAL A 282 24.59 -9.07 -24.59
CA VAL A 282 23.71 -10.26 -24.60
C VAL A 282 24.04 -11.19 -23.45
N GLU A 283 25.33 -11.43 -23.20
CA GLU A 283 25.82 -12.30 -22.13
C GLU A 283 25.49 -11.71 -20.76
N MET A 284 25.78 -10.42 -20.53
CA MET A 284 25.44 -9.70 -19.30
C MET A 284 23.94 -9.71 -19.00
N ILE A 285 23.09 -9.43 -19.99
CA ILE A 285 21.63 -9.46 -19.81
C ILE A 285 21.17 -10.90 -19.56
N SER A 286 21.68 -11.89 -20.30
CA SER A 286 21.30 -13.29 -20.12
C SER A 286 21.67 -13.82 -18.74
N GLU A 287 22.87 -13.52 -18.25
CA GLU A 287 23.28 -13.85 -16.88
C GLU A 287 22.41 -13.15 -15.84
N GLY A 288 22.12 -11.86 -16.05
CA GLY A 288 21.23 -11.09 -15.18
C GLY A 288 19.82 -11.70 -15.10
N LEU A 289 19.28 -12.14 -16.24
CA LEU A 289 18.01 -12.84 -16.33
C LEU A 289 18.02 -14.20 -15.65
N GLU A 290 19.10 -14.97 -15.79
CA GLU A 290 19.25 -16.26 -15.12
C GLU A 290 19.32 -16.08 -13.59
N ARG A 291 20.03 -15.04 -13.11
CA ARG A 291 20.05 -14.67 -11.68
C ARG A 291 18.67 -14.23 -11.17
N LEU A 292 17.89 -13.50 -11.97
CA LEU A 292 16.52 -13.09 -11.63
C LEU A 292 15.52 -14.25 -11.69
N GLY A 293 15.71 -15.20 -12.61
CA GLY A 293 14.85 -16.36 -12.85
C GLY A 293 15.06 -17.53 -11.89
N LEU A 294 16.29 -17.73 -11.38
CA LEU A 294 16.59 -18.74 -10.35
C LEU A 294 16.08 -18.35 -8.96
N ALA A 295 15.87 -17.06 -8.70
CA ALA A 295 15.31 -16.59 -7.43
C ALA A 295 13.79 -16.84 -7.28
N LYS A 296 13.06 -17.16 -8.36
CA LYS A 296 11.59 -17.39 -8.34
C LYS A 296 11.17 -18.85 -8.55
N LYS A 297 12.09 -19.81 -8.63
CA LYS A 297 11.79 -21.23 -8.84
C LYS A 297 11.66 -22.08 -7.57
N ASN A 298 11.24 -21.48 -6.44
CA ASN A 298 10.53 -22.22 -5.40
C ASN A 298 9.01 -21.94 -5.55
N VAL A 299 8.42 -22.57 -6.55
CA VAL A 299 6.95 -22.62 -6.72
C VAL A 299 6.40 -23.63 -5.69
N PRO A 300 5.37 -23.30 -4.90
CA PRO A 300 4.73 -24.26 -4.00
C PRO A 300 4.15 -25.43 -4.80
N LYS A 301 4.38 -26.65 -4.31
CA LYS A 301 3.74 -27.86 -4.85
C LYS A 301 2.21 -27.67 -4.87
N VAL A 302 1.62 -27.88 -6.04
CA VAL A 302 0.18 -28.16 -6.16
C VAL A 302 -0.09 -29.45 -5.37
N PRO A 303 -1.12 -29.51 -4.50
CA PRO A 303 -1.48 -30.77 -3.86
C PRO A 303 -1.96 -31.75 -4.92
N GLU A 304 -1.31 -32.91 -5.01
CA GLU A 304 -1.81 -34.03 -5.80
C GLU A 304 -3.23 -34.38 -5.33
N VAL A 305 -4.15 -34.41 -6.28
CA VAL A 305 -5.49 -34.96 -6.07
C VAL A 305 -5.31 -36.44 -5.76
N SER A 306 -5.55 -36.82 -4.52
CA SER A 306 -5.59 -38.21 -4.10
C SER A 306 -6.67 -38.95 -4.91
N GLU A 307 -6.25 -39.90 -5.72
CA GLU A 307 -7.13 -40.89 -6.32
C GLU A 307 -7.91 -41.60 -5.20
N VAL A 308 -9.24 -41.57 -5.32
CA VAL A 308 -10.14 -42.36 -4.46
C VAL A 308 -10.10 -43.80 -4.98
N PRO A 309 -9.73 -44.80 -4.16
CA PRO A 309 -9.83 -46.19 -4.57
C PRO A 309 -11.30 -46.61 -4.64
N LYS A 310 -11.62 -47.41 -5.66
CA LYS A 310 -12.91 -48.08 -5.86
C LYS A 310 -13.28 -49.01 -4.71
#